data_AF-A0AAW1RMH8-F1
#
_entry.id   AF-A0AAW1RMH8-F1
#
_cell.length_a   1.000
_cell.length_b   1.000
_cell.length_c   1.000
_cell.angle_alpha   90.00
_cell.angle_beta   90.00
_cell.angle_gamma   90.00
#
_symmetry.space_group_name_H-M   'P 1'
#
loop_
_entity.id
_entity.type
_entity.pdbx_description
1 polymer ?
#
loop_
_entity_poly.entity_id
_entity_poly.type
_entity_poly.pdbx_seq_one_letter_code
_entity_poly.pdbx_strand_id
1 'polypeptide(L)'
;MTYWSAYQQRLAKEVSQADNAQGFDVAFYGDSILEHWLGTSQGTNWRGSAIYVSQYERLFGNASDFTSKVLAIAGDDLANLWWRVGQGGEWPKVHLPKLAVLMIGTNDLSDADCLETEDALLGAVPGILARMNGVLVAISNAPHIAIVGILPRGAAFWKSEQKWPWPNRYTNAIGYVNQGFAVRVAPYLFFSHAKP
;
A
#
# COMPACT_ATOMS: atom_id res chain seq x y z
N MET A 1 -10.41 15.88 -14.88
CA MET A 1 -10.31 14.70 -13.98
C MET A 1 -8.87 14.19 -14.10
N THR A 2 -8.15 14.07 -12.99
CA THR A 2 -6.76 13.56 -12.98
C THR A 2 -6.75 12.06 -13.28
N TYR A 3 -5.63 11.50 -13.77
CA TYR A 3 -5.47 10.05 -13.94
C TYR A 3 -5.80 9.28 -12.66
N TRP A 4 -5.32 9.80 -11.52
CA TRP A 4 -5.63 9.27 -10.20
C TRP A 4 -7.14 9.14 -9.94
N SER A 5 -7.91 10.23 -10.09
CA SER A 5 -9.35 10.23 -9.79
C SER A 5 -10.16 9.32 -10.72
N ALA A 6 -9.81 9.29 -12.00
CA ALA A 6 -10.43 8.37 -12.96
C ALA A 6 -10.13 6.90 -12.59
N TYR A 7 -8.89 6.60 -12.17
CA TYR A 7 -8.53 5.23 -11.81
C TYR A 7 -9.15 4.80 -10.48
N GLN A 8 -9.16 5.67 -9.47
CA GLN A 8 -9.85 5.49 -8.21
C GLN A 8 -11.34 5.12 -8.43
N GLN A 9 -12.05 5.88 -9.27
CA GLN A 9 -13.45 5.59 -9.60
C GLN A 9 -13.63 4.24 -10.30
N ARG A 10 -12.69 3.83 -11.15
CA ARG A 10 -12.68 2.50 -11.76
C ARG A 10 -12.53 1.42 -10.69
N LEU A 11 -11.58 1.55 -9.76
CA LEU A 11 -11.38 0.59 -8.68
C LEU A 11 -12.60 0.52 -7.75
N ALA A 12 -13.21 1.65 -7.39
CA ALA A 12 -14.46 1.68 -6.61
C ALA A 12 -15.60 0.94 -7.31
N LYS A 13 -15.71 1.09 -8.63
CA LYS A 13 -16.69 0.34 -9.43
C LYS A 13 -16.39 -1.17 -9.41
N GLU A 14 -15.14 -1.57 -9.56
CA GLU A 14 -14.73 -2.98 -9.51
C GLU A 14 -15.00 -3.60 -8.13
N VAL A 15 -14.72 -2.88 -7.04
CA VAL A 15 -15.07 -3.29 -5.67
C VAL A 15 -16.58 -3.45 -5.54
N SER A 16 -17.35 -2.45 -5.98
CA SER A 16 -18.82 -2.53 -5.94
C SER A 16 -19.37 -3.71 -6.74
N GLN A 17 -18.79 -4.02 -7.90
CA GLN A 17 -19.19 -5.18 -8.71
C GLN A 17 -18.87 -6.51 -8.01
N ALA A 18 -17.67 -6.63 -7.41
CA ALA A 18 -17.30 -7.82 -6.65
C ALA A 18 -18.17 -7.98 -5.39
N ASP A 19 -18.45 -6.88 -4.69
CA ASP A 19 -19.30 -6.85 -3.48
C ASP A 19 -20.76 -7.24 -3.77
N ASN A 20 -21.24 -7.05 -5.00
CA ASN A 20 -22.54 -7.55 -5.46
C ASN A 20 -22.51 -9.00 -5.98
N ALA A 21 -21.33 -9.60 -6.06
CA ALA A 21 -21.11 -10.98 -6.50
C ALA A 21 -20.64 -11.85 -5.33
N GLN A 22 -19.40 -12.35 -5.35
CA GLN A 22 -18.83 -13.20 -4.30
C GLN A 22 -17.71 -12.52 -3.49
N GLY A 23 -17.41 -11.24 -3.78
CA GLY A 23 -16.28 -10.53 -3.19
C GLY A 23 -14.93 -10.98 -3.74
N PHE A 24 -13.88 -10.69 -2.96
CA PHE A 24 -12.52 -11.20 -3.17
C PHE A 24 -12.14 -12.08 -1.99
N ASP A 25 -11.27 -13.07 -2.17
CA ASP A 25 -10.63 -13.73 -1.03
C ASP A 25 -9.51 -12.85 -0.47
N VAL A 26 -8.73 -12.21 -1.35
CA VAL A 26 -7.60 -11.34 -0.97
C VAL A 26 -7.68 -9.99 -1.67
N ALA A 27 -7.63 -8.89 -0.91
CA ALA A 27 -7.56 -7.54 -1.44
C ALA A 27 -6.22 -6.88 -1.06
N PHE A 28 -5.43 -6.47 -2.06
CA PHE A 28 -4.14 -5.80 -1.86
C PHE A 28 -4.33 -4.28 -2.02
N TYR A 29 -4.15 -3.54 -0.95
CA TYR A 29 -4.14 -2.07 -0.96
C TYR A 29 -2.72 -1.57 -0.82
N GLY A 30 -2.37 -0.58 -1.64
CA GLY A 30 -1.05 0.04 -1.56
C GLY A 30 -0.80 1.07 -2.61
N ASP A 31 0.49 1.26 -2.88
CA ASP A 31 1.01 2.29 -3.76
C ASP A 31 1.56 1.71 -5.09
N SER A 32 2.52 2.41 -5.70
CA SER A 32 3.13 2.03 -6.96
C SER A 32 3.80 0.66 -6.92
N ILE A 33 4.31 0.21 -5.77
CA ILE A 33 4.96 -1.10 -5.66
C ILE A 33 3.98 -2.22 -6.01
N LEU A 34 2.75 -2.14 -5.49
CA LEU A 34 1.69 -3.10 -5.77
C LEU A 34 1.03 -2.84 -7.13
N GLU A 35 0.77 -1.59 -7.52
CA GLU A 35 0.13 -1.33 -8.82
C GLU A 35 1.00 -1.83 -9.99
N HIS A 36 2.33 -1.68 -9.89
CA HIS A 36 3.25 -2.18 -10.89
C HIS A 36 3.20 -3.71 -11.08
N TRP A 37 2.62 -4.47 -10.14
CA TRP A 37 2.34 -5.89 -10.33
C TRP A 37 1.33 -6.15 -11.46
N LEU A 38 0.41 -5.22 -11.68
CA LEU A 38 -0.52 -5.25 -12.82
C LEU A 38 0.07 -4.61 -14.09
N GLY A 39 1.29 -4.08 -13.97
CA GLY A 39 1.94 -3.36 -15.05
C GLY A 39 1.34 -2.02 -15.38
N THR A 40 0.62 -1.43 -14.42
CA THR A 40 0.03 -0.10 -14.56
C THR A 40 0.60 0.88 -13.55
N SER A 41 0.53 2.16 -13.88
CA SER A 41 0.72 3.29 -12.97
C SER A 41 -0.43 4.27 -13.18
N GLN A 42 -1.19 4.53 -12.11
CA GLN A 42 -2.45 5.28 -12.13
C GLN A 42 -3.41 4.78 -13.22
N GLY A 43 -3.45 3.45 -13.40
CA GLY A 43 -4.31 2.77 -14.35
C GLY A 43 -3.85 2.84 -15.80
N THR A 44 -2.67 3.41 -16.08
CA THR A 44 -2.06 3.51 -17.41
C THR A 44 -0.90 2.53 -17.56
N ASN A 45 -0.64 2.03 -18.79
CA ASN A 45 0.44 1.07 -19.01
C ASN A 45 1.80 1.60 -18.58
N TRP A 46 2.49 0.86 -17.73
CA TRP A 46 3.82 1.17 -17.23
C TRP A 46 4.86 0.25 -17.88
N ARG A 47 5.94 0.84 -18.42
CA ARG A 47 6.89 0.16 -19.32
C ARG A 47 7.81 -0.87 -18.65
N GLY A 48 7.85 -0.95 -17.31
CA GLY A 48 8.75 -1.83 -16.56
C GLY A 48 8.16 -3.19 -16.13
N SER A 49 7.05 -3.62 -16.72
CA SER A 49 6.05 -4.46 -16.03
C SER A 49 6.00 -5.95 -16.32
N ALA A 50 6.54 -6.44 -17.44
CA ALA A 50 6.24 -7.79 -17.91
C ALA A 50 6.60 -8.90 -16.90
N ILE A 51 7.73 -8.75 -16.20
CA ILE A 51 8.15 -9.71 -15.17
C ILE A 51 7.18 -9.68 -13.99
N TYR A 52 6.82 -8.51 -13.49
CA TYR A 52 5.92 -8.39 -12.33
C TYR A 52 4.53 -8.94 -12.62
N VAL A 53 3.99 -8.64 -13.82
CA VAL A 53 2.70 -9.19 -14.27
C VAL A 53 2.74 -10.71 -14.31
N SER A 54 3.79 -11.31 -14.90
CA SER A 54 3.90 -12.77 -14.95
C SER A 54 4.00 -13.41 -13.56
N GLN A 55 4.67 -12.77 -12.60
CA GLN A 55 4.76 -13.29 -11.23
C GLN A 55 3.43 -13.13 -10.49
N TYR A 56 2.75 -11.99 -10.66
CA TYR A 56 1.41 -11.81 -10.09
C TYR A 56 0.43 -12.84 -10.62
N GLU A 57 0.35 -13.03 -11.94
CA GLU A 57 -0.57 -14.01 -12.54
C GLU A 57 -0.29 -15.43 -12.06
N ARG A 58 0.99 -15.79 -11.88
CA ARG A 58 1.41 -17.09 -11.37
C ARG A 58 1.00 -17.32 -9.90
N LEU A 59 1.11 -16.31 -9.05
CA LEU A 59 0.95 -16.45 -7.60
C LEU A 59 -0.46 -16.12 -7.11
N PHE A 60 -1.12 -15.17 -7.77
CA PHE A 60 -2.34 -14.51 -7.31
C PHE A 60 -3.39 -14.32 -8.42
N GLY A 61 -3.05 -14.63 -9.68
CA GLY A 61 -3.96 -14.52 -10.82
C GLY A 61 -4.88 -15.73 -10.96
N ASN A 62 -5.37 -15.93 -12.18
CA ASN A 62 -6.40 -16.95 -12.50
C ASN A 62 -5.99 -18.40 -12.22
N ALA A 63 -4.70 -18.66 -11.98
CA ALA A 63 -4.17 -19.97 -11.66
C ALA A 63 -4.22 -20.29 -10.15
N SER A 64 -4.66 -19.36 -9.31
CA SER A 64 -4.75 -19.56 -7.86
C SER A 64 -6.12 -20.10 -7.44
N ASP A 65 -6.17 -20.84 -6.32
CA ASP A 65 -7.41 -21.40 -5.75
C ASP A 65 -8.29 -20.34 -5.06
N PHE A 66 -7.94 -19.06 -5.17
CA PHE A 66 -8.61 -17.95 -4.50
C PHE A 66 -8.69 -16.74 -5.43
N THR A 67 -9.72 -15.93 -5.24
CA THR A 67 -9.90 -14.67 -5.96
C THR A 67 -9.08 -13.58 -5.29
N SER A 68 -8.24 -12.88 -6.07
CA SER A 68 -7.43 -11.79 -5.54
C SER A 68 -7.55 -10.52 -6.39
N LYS A 69 -7.35 -9.37 -5.75
CA LYS A 69 -7.40 -8.08 -6.43
C LYS A 69 -6.36 -7.11 -5.90
N VAL A 70 -5.58 -6.53 -6.81
CA VAL A 70 -4.77 -5.34 -6.52
C VAL A 70 -5.64 -4.10 -6.67
N LEU A 71 -5.82 -3.40 -5.55
CA LEU A 71 -6.53 -2.12 -5.39
C LEU A 71 -5.53 -1.03 -4.99
N ALA A 72 -4.33 -1.06 -5.58
CA ALA A 72 -3.26 -0.10 -5.33
C ALA A 72 -3.29 1.02 -6.38
N ILE A 73 -2.85 2.24 -5.99
CA ILE A 73 -2.69 3.35 -6.92
C ILE A 73 -1.30 3.97 -6.74
N ALA A 74 -0.57 4.10 -7.83
CA ALA A 74 0.76 4.68 -7.85
C ALA A 74 0.74 6.13 -7.38
N GLY A 75 1.56 6.39 -6.36
CA GLY A 75 1.66 7.67 -5.68
C GLY A 75 0.82 7.78 -4.41
N ASP A 76 -0.04 6.80 -4.09
CA ASP A 76 -0.86 6.88 -2.88
C ASP A 76 0.00 6.91 -1.61
N ASP A 77 -0.37 7.84 -0.73
CA ASP A 77 0.01 7.85 0.67
C ASP A 77 -1.12 7.24 1.53
N LEU A 78 -0.90 7.17 2.85
CA LEU A 78 -1.93 6.66 3.77
C LEU A 78 -3.18 7.54 3.82
N ALA A 79 -3.10 8.85 3.55
CA ALA A 79 -4.27 9.73 3.55
C ALA A 79 -5.18 9.42 2.35
N ASN A 80 -4.59 9.18 1.19
CA ASN A 80 -5.29 8.75 -0.02
C ASN A 80 -6.02 7.44 0.23
N LEU A 81 -5.31 6.42 0.73
CA LEU A 81 -5.94 5.13 1.02
C LEU A 81 -7.04 5.26 2.06
N TRP A 82 -6.82 6.00 3.15
CA TRP A 82 -7.82 6.20 4.19
C TRP A 82 -9.11 6.81 3.63
N TRP A 83 -9.00 7.84 2.80
CA TRP A 83 -10.16 8.40 2.13
C TRP A 83 -10.84 7.38 1.21
N ARG A 84 -10.08 6.62 0.40
CA ARG A 84 -10.61 5.64 -0.56
C ARG A 84 -11.44 4.55 0.11
N VAL A 85 -10.95 3.97 1.21
CA VAL A 85 -11.65 2.89 1.92
C VAL A 85 -12.73 3.40 2.87
N GLY A 86 -12.60 4.62 3.39
CA GLY A 86 -13.60 5.20 4.29
C GLY A 86 -14.77 5.89 3.58
N GLN A 87 -14.50 6.59 2.48
CA GLN A 87 -15.46 7.46 1.80
C GLN A 87 -15.49 7.28 0.28
N GLY A 88 -14.37 6.86 -0.32
CA GLY A 88 -14.19 6.75 -1.77
C GLY A 88 -14.81 5.51 -2.42
N GLY A 89 -15.45 4.64 -1.64
CA GLY A 89 -16.19 3.48 -2.15
C GLY A 89 -15.33 2.26 -2.49
N GLU A 90 -14.08 2.23 -2.05
CA GLU A 90 -13.15 1.12 -2.31
C GLU A 90 -13.05 0.08 -1.19
N TRP A 91 -14.01 0.08 -0.28
CA TRP A 91 -14.18 -0.96 0.72
C TRP A 91 -15.54 -1.65 0.53
N PRO A 92 -15.58 -2.99 0.34
CA PRO A 92 -16.83 -3.73 0.23
C PRO A 92 -17.63 -3.67 1.54
N LYS A 93 -18.96 -3.83 1.46
CA LYS A 93 -19.88 -3.77 2.59
C LYS A 93 -20.55 -5.10 2.90
N VAL A 94 -20.67 -5.99 1.93
CA VAL A 94 -21.40 -7.26 2.04
C VAL A 94 -20.44 -8.44 1.99
N HIS A 95 -19.67 -8.56 0.91
CA HIS A 95 -18.71 -9.64 0.69
C HIS A 95 -17.29 -9.11 0.96
N LEU A 96 -16.96 -8.99 2.25
CA LEU A 96 -15.66 -8.53 2.72
C LEU A 96 -14.54 -9.48 2.28
N PRO A 97 -13.32 -8.97 1.98
CA PRO A 97 -12.20 -9.83 1.69
C PRO A 97 -11.84 -10.68 2.90
N LYS A 98 -11.50 -11.96 2.70
CA LYS A 98 -11.03 -12.82 3.79
C LYS A 98 -9.70 -12.33 4.38
N LEU A 99 -8.89 -11.68 3.54
CA LEU A 99 -7.63 -11.02 3.90
C LEU A 99 -7.49 -9.68 3.17
N ALA A 100 -7.31 -8.60 3.93
CA ALA A 100 -6.82 -7.33 3.40
C ALA A 100 -5.31 -7.20 3.63
N VAL A 101 -4.53 -6.98 2.58
CA VAL A 101 -3.09 -6.76 2.66
C VAL A 101 -2.80 -5.29 2.42
N LEU A 102 -2.12 -4.64 3.37
CA LEU A 102 -1.74 -3.24 3.28
C LEU A 102 -0.22 -3.14 3.05
N MET A 103 0.19 -2.59 1.91
CA MET A 103 1.59 -2.26 1.61
C MET A 103 1.65 -0.81 1.15
N ILE A 104 1.74 0.10 2.12
CA ILE A 104 1.66 1.53 1.89
C ILE A 104 2.41 2.31 2.97
N GLY A 105 2.73 3.57 2.68
CA GLY A 105 3.41 4.48 3.60
C GLY A 105 4.74 5.00 3.08
N THR A 106 5.28 4.42 1.99
CA THR A 106 6.56 4.91 1.46
C THR A 106 6.44 6.30 0.84
N ASN A 107 5.28 6.66 0.29
CA ASN A 107 5.04 7.99 -0.26
C ASN A 107 4.84 9.03 0.83
N ASP A 108 4.24 8.68 1.98
CA ASP A 108 4.21 9.60 3.12
C ASP A 108 5.61 10.06 3.54
N LEU A 109 6.59 9.15 3.51
CA LEU A 109 8.00 9.50 3.76
C LEU A 109 8.62 10.31 2.61
N SER A 110 8.28 10.02 1.35
CA SER A 110 8.73 10.86 0.23
C SER A 110 8.23 12.30 0.36
N ASP A 111 6.96 12.48 0.74
CA ASP A 111 6.34 13.80 0.89
C ASP A 111 6.93 14.56 2.09
N ALA A 112 7.29 13.85 3.16
CA ALA A 112 8.00 14.44 4.31
C ALA A 112 9.46 14.81 3.99
N ASP A 113 10.04 14.28 2.91
CA ASP A 113 11.45 14.47 2.55
C ASP A 113 11.74 15.81 1.84
N CYS A 114 10.80 16.75 1.82
CA CYS A 114 10.98 18.06 1.16
C CYS A 114 12.20 18.85 1.67
N LEU A 115 12.61 18.62 2.92
CA LEU A 115 13.77 19.27 3.54
C LEU A 115 15.05 18.44 3.44
N GLU A 116 15.00 17.25 2.84
CA GLU A 116 16.13 16.31 2.71
C GLU A 116 16.85 16.00 4.03
N THR A 117 16.14 16.06 5.16
CA THR A 117 16.70 15.87 6.51
C THR A 117 16.02 14.70 7.21
N GLU A 118 16.80 13.99 8.02
CA GLU A 118 16.27 12.92 8.85
C GLU A 118 15.25 13.44 9.88
N ASP A 119 15.46 14.62 10.45
CA ASP A 119 14.53 15.23 11.42
C ASP A 119 13.13 15.45 10.84
N ALA A 120 13.02 15.90 9.58
CA ALA A 120 11.73 16.06 8.91
C ALA A 120 11.01 14.72 8.73
N LEU A 121 11.76 13.67 8.34
CA LEU A 121 11.24 12.32 8.19
C LEU A 121 10.78 11.73 9.53
N LEU A 122 11.57 11.90 10.59
CA LEU A 122 11.23 11.48 11.95
C LEU A 122 10.01 12.24 12.49
N GLY A 123 9.93 13.55 12.24
CA GLY A 123 8.79 14.39 12.61
C GLY A 123 7.48 13.97 11.96
N ALA A 124 7.53 13.35 10.78
CA ALA A 124 6.34 12.85 10.08
C ALA A 124 5.79 11.53 10.64
N VAL A 125 6.61 10.73 11.34
CA VAL A 125 6.25 9.39 11.83
C VAL A 125 4.93 9.37 12.62
N PRO A 126 4.69 10.26 13.61
CA PRO A 126 3.42 10.23 14.34
C PRO A 126 2.19 10.42 13.45
N GLY A 127 2.29 11.28 12.43
CA GLY A 127 1.21 11.52 11.47
C GLY A 127 0.93 10.31 10.58
N ILE A 128 1.99 9.66 10.09
CA ILE A 128 1.91 8.40 9.32
C ILE A 128 1.19 7.33 10.14
N LEU A 129 1.61 7.13 11.39
CA LEU A 129 1.04 6.15 12.29
C LEU A 129 -0.43 6.46 12.67
N ALA A 130 -0.80 7.74 12.76
CA ALA A 130 -2.18 8.16 12.97
C ALA A 130 -3.06 7.87 11.74
N ARG A 131 -2.57 8.13 10.51
CA ARG A 131 -3.29 7.81 9.29
C ARG A 131 -3.46 6.30 9.09
N MET A 132 -2.44 5.50 9.43
CA MET A 132 -2.58 4.03 9.47
C MET A 132 -3.70 3.59 10.42
N ASN A 133 -3.80 4.18 11.61
CA ASN A 133 -4.93 3.90 12.51
C ASN A 133 -6.28 4.26 11.86
N GLY A 134 -6.34 5.38 11.15
CA GLY A 134 -7.52 5.78 10.38
C GLY A 134 -7.93 4.73 9.34
N VAL A 135 -6.98 4.23 8.56
CA VAL A 135 -7.20 3.12 7.61
C VAL A 135 -7.73 1.89 8.35
N LEU A 136 -7.05 1.44 9.41
CA LEU A 136 -7.43 0.24 10.17
C LEU A 136 -8.82 0.35 10.78
N VAL A 137 -9.21 1.52 11.29
CA VAL A 137 -10.57 1.77 11.78
C VAL A 137 -11.59 1.67 10.64
N ALA A 138 -11.29 2.26 9.49
CA ALA A 138 -12.19 2.23 8.34
C ALA A 138 -12.43 0.81 7.78
N ILE A 139 -11.44 -0.07 7.89
CA ILE A 139 -11.54 -1.48 7.44
C ILE A 139 -11.67 -2.48 8.60
N SER A 140 -12.06 -2.02 9.79
CA SER A 140 -12.04 -2.82 11.03
C SER A 140 -12.97 -4.04 11.02
N ASN A 141 -13.89 -4.13 10.06
CA ASN A 141 -14.74 -5.30 9.84
C ASN A 141 -14.06 -6.39 8.99
N ALA A 142 -12.85 -6.16 8.46
CA ALA A 142 -12.08 -7.19 7.77
C ALA A 142 -11.78 -8.37 8.72
N PRO A 143 -12.03 -9.63 8.31
CA PRO A 143 -11.70 -10.80 9.12
C PRO A 143 -10.21 -10.90 9.46
N HIS A 144 -9.35 -10.57 8.50
CA HIS A 144 -7.90 -10.55 8.69
C HIS A 144 -7.29 -9.36 7.95
N ILE A 145 -6.30 -8.74 8.58
CA ILE A 145 -5.50 -7.66 8.01
C ILE A 145 -4.03 -8.05 8.15
N ALA A 146 -3.29 -7.99 7.05
CA ALA A 146 -1.83 -8.11 7.04
C ALA A 146 -1.23 -6.76 6.66
N ILE A 147 -0.29 -6.25 7.47
CA ILE A 147 0.49 -5.06 7.12
C ILE A 147 1.89 -5.49 6.72
N VAL A 148 2.29 -5.09 5.51
CA VAL A 148 3.66 -5.23 5.01
C VAL A 148 4.41 -3.95 5.36
N GLY A 149 5.54 -4.10 6.06
CA GLY A 149 6.40 -2.97 6.41
C GLY A 149 6.94 -2.25 5.16
N ILE A 150 7.24 -0.96 5.30
CA ILE A 150 7.94 -0.17 4.30
C ILE A 150 9.31 -0.81 4.04
N LEU A 151 9.60 -1.09 2.77
CA LEU A 151 10.86 -1.70 2.35
C LEU A 151 12.03 -0.70 2.44
N PRO A 152 13.27 -1.19 2.66
CA PRO A 152 14.47 -0.37 2.51
C PRO A 152 14.51 0.30 1.13
N ARG A 153 14.89 1.59 1.09
CA ARG A 153 14.99 2.36 -0.15
C ARG A 153 16.09 3.40 -0.08
N GLY A 154 16.58 3.79 -1.25
CA GLY A 154 17.44 4.96 -1.41
C GLY A 154 16.69 6.28 -1.22
N ALA A 155 17.46 7.36 -1.19
CA ALA A 155 16.99 8.73 -1.04
C ALA A 155 17.01 9.50 -2.38
N ALA A 156 16.76 8.76 -3.47
CA ALA A 156 16.96 9.19 -4.86
C ALA A 156 16.04 10.32 -5.34
N PHE A 157 14.97 10.62 -4.59
CA PHE A 157 13.88 11.45 -5.07
C PHE A 157 14.36 12.86 -5.46
N TRP A 158 15.30 13.41 -4.69
CA TRP A 158 15.90 14.72 -4.93
C TRP A 158 17.28 14.65 -5.55
N LYS A 159 18.03 13.57 -5.28
CA LYS A 159 19.45 13.41 -5.65
C LYS A 159 19.71 12.01 -6.18
N SER A 160 19.94 11.91 -7.49
CA SER A 160 20.11 10.63 -8.18
C SER A 160 21.26 9.78 -7.64
N GLU A 161 22.32 10.42 -7.14
CA GLU A 161 23.47 9.78 -6.50
C GLU A 161 23.11 9.05 -5.20
N GLN A 162 21.98 9.40 -4.58
CA GLN A 162 21.47 8.77 -3.37
C GLN A 162 20.50 7.62 -3.64
N LYS A 163 20.45 7.12 -4.89
CA LYS A 163 19.56 6.03 -5.29
C LYS A 163 19.83 4.69 -4.61
N TRP A 164 21.09 4.40 -4.34
CA TRP A 164 21.55 3.09 -3.86
C TRP A 164 22.17 3.05 -2.45
N PRO A 165 22.66 4.16 -1.86
CA PRO A 165 23.18 4.12 -0.49
C PRO A 165 22.14 3.66 0.53
N TRP A 166 22.56 2.71 1.37
CA TRP A 166 21.85 2.24 2.56
C TRP A 166 22.87 1.83 3.64
N PRO A 167 22.71 2.24 4.91
CA PRO A 167 21.65 3.10 5.43
C PRO A 167 21.73 4.54 4.90
N ASN A 168 20.63 5.29 5.00
CA ASN A 168 20.53 6.70 4.62
C ASN A 168 19.51 7.42 5.53
N ARG A 169 19.18 8.70 5.26
CA ARG A 169 18.27 9.49 6.10
C ARG A 169 16.86 8.90 6.29
N TYR A 170 16.40 8.00 5.41
CA TYR A 170 15.13 7.29 5.57
C TYR A 170 15.21 6.13 6.57
N THR A 171 16.40 5.60 6.86
CA THR A 171 16.57 4.34 7.58
C THR A 171 15.87 4.34 8.93
N ASN A 172 16.08 5.36 9.77
CA ASN A 172 15.47 5.40 11.09
C ASN A 172 13.96 5.66 11.01
N ALA A 173 13.51 6.57 10.14
CA ALA A 173 12.08 6.83 9.96
C ALA A 173 11.32 5.58 9.47
N ILE A 174 11.87 4.83 8.50
CA ILE A 174 11.33 3.53 8.06
C ILE A 174 11.27 2.56 9.25
N GLY A 175 12.33 2.48 10.06
CA GLY A 175 12.38 1.65 11.25
C GLY A 175 11.26 1.96 12.25
N TYR A 176 11.08 3.24 12.59
CA TYR A 176 10.04 3.68 13.52
C TYR A 176 8.62 3.48 12.97
N VAL A 177 8.39 3.74 11.68
CA VAL A 177 7.09 3.46 11.05
C VAL A 177 6.79 1.97 11.09
N ASN A 178 7.75 1.12 10.70
CA ASN A 178 7.56 -0.34 10.71
C ASN A 178 7.34 -0.89 12.11
N GLN A 179 8.05 -0.39 13.13
CA GLN A 179 7.79 -0.74 14.52
C GLN A 179 6.39 -0.32 14.95
N GLY A 180 5.97 0.89 14.58
CA GLY A 180 4.62 1.38 14.86
C GLY A 180 3.53 0.56 14.15
N PHE A 181 3.77 0.09 12.92
CA PHE A 181 2.87 -0.83 12.22
C PHE A 181 2.79 -2.17 12.96
N ALA A 182 3.92 -2.76 13.34
CA ALA A 182 3.97 -4.05 14.04
C ALA A 182 3.12 -4.07 15.32
N VAL A 183 3.18 -3.00 16.12
CA VAL A 183 2.40 -2.90 17.37
C VAL A 183 0.90 -2.84 17.11
N ARG A 184 0.46 -2.28 15.98
CA ARG A 184 -0.97 -2.15 15.61
C ARG A 184 -1.58 -3.47 15.14
N VAL A 185 -0.75 -4.38 14.62
CA VAL A 185 -1.16 -5.72 14.19
C VAL A 185 -0.67 -6.81 15.14
N ALA A 186 -0.18 -6.47 16.33
CA ALA A 186 0.10 -7.46 17.37
C ALA A 186 -1.11 -8.38 17.72
N PRO A 187 -2.39 -7.99 17.53
CA PRO A 187 -3.51 -8.93 17.59
C PRO A 187 -3.77 -9.74 16.30
N TYR A 188 -3.10 -9.44 15.18
CA TYR A 188 -3.35 -10.00 13.84
C TYR A 188 -2.02 -10.24 13.08
N LEU A 189 -1.42 -11.43 13.19
CA LEU A 189 -0.29 -11.98 12.40
C LEU A 189 0.67 -10.96 11.71
N PHE A 190 1.84 -10.70 12.31
CA PHE A 190 2.91 -9.89 11.71
C PHE A 190 3.98 -10.74 11.03
N PHE A 191 4.32 -10.43 9.77
CA PHE A 191 5.50 -10.98 9.08
C PHE A 191 6.60 -9.90 9.01
N SER A 192 7.59 -10.02 9.88
CA SER A 192 8.82 -9.21 9.82
C SER A 192 9.95 -10.07 9.26
N HIS A 193 10.69 -9.53 8.27
CA HIS A 193 12.02 -10.02 7.93
C HIS A 193 13.06 -9.21 8.71
N ALA A 194 13.13 -9.46 10.02
CA ALA A 194 14.33 -9.17 10.79
C ALA A 194 15.04 -10.50 11.04
N LYS A 195 16.11 -10.78 10.30
CA LYS A 195 17.12 -11.74 10.76
C LYS A 195 18.07 -11.02 11.72
N PRO A 196 18.56 -11.72 12.77
CA PRO A 196 19.41 -11.16 13.83
C PRO A 196 20.77 -10.66 13.31
#